data_AF-A0A2S2DRJ1-F1
#
_entry.id   AF-A0A2S2DRJ1-F1
#
_cell.length_a   1.000
_cell.length_b   1.000
_cell.length_c   1.000
_cell.angle_alpha   90.00
_cell.angle_beta   90.00
_cell.angle_gamma   90.00
#
_symmetry.space_group_name_H-M   'P 1'
#
loop_
_entity.id
_entity.type
_entity.pdbx_description
1 polymer ?
#
loop_
_entity_poly.entity_id
_entity_poly.type
_entity_poly.pdbx_seq_one_letter_code
_entity_poly.pdbx_strand_id
1 'polypeptide(L)' 'MLQALCLAGPDGDAFRATLSESALLVATFEANSHVEAMTKYYSIYGRGEYVTAHPIDHDPYPNK' A
#
# COMPACT_ATOMS: atom_id res chain seq x y z
N MET A 1 2.62 11.00 13.44
CA MET A 1 3.59 10.41 12.49
C MET A 1 2.84 10.12 11.20
N LEU A 2 3.28 10.68 10.06
CA LEU A 2 2.63 10.44 8.77
C LEU A 2 3.04 9.05 8.25
N GLN A 3 2.08 8.30 7.72
CA GLN A 3 2.26 6.94 7.22
C GLN A 3 1.86 6.90 5.76
N ALA A 4 2.59 6.14 4.96
CA ALA A 4 2.32 5.97 3.55
C ALA A 4 2.44 4.50 3.14
N LEU A 5 1.69 4.14 2.11
CA LEU A 5 1.80 2.88 1.39
C LEU A 5 2.06 3.22 -0.09
N CYS A 6 2.99 2.52 -0.73
CA CYS A 6 3.28 2.71 -2.15
C CYS A 6 3.50 1.36 -2.83
N LEU A 7 3.37 1.34 -4.16
CA LEU A 7 3.55 0.14 -4.96
C LEU A 7 5.01 -0.34 -4.98
N ALA A 8 5.21 -1.57 -5.44
CA ALA A 8 6.52 -2.03 -5.89
C ALA A 8 6.79 -1.55 -7.33
N GLY A 9 8.08 -1.38 -7.66
CA GLY A 9 8.54 -0.96 -8.98
C GLY A 9 8.53 0.57 -9.19
N PRO A 10 8.59 1.03 -10.46
CA PRO A 10 8.89 2.42 -10.80
C PRO A 10 8.00 3.47 -10.14
N ASP A 11 6.69 3.21 -10.05
CA ASP A 11 5.74 4.13 -9.40
C ASP A 11 6.04 4.28 -7.89
N GLY A 12 6.44 3.18 -7.26
CA GLY A 12 6.88 3.16 -5.87
C GLY A 12 8.23 3.82 -5.65
N ASP A 13 9.17 3.63 -6.58
CA ASP A 13 10.48 4.28 -6.54
C ASP A 13 10.34 5.79 -6.67
N ALA A 14 9.50 6.25 -7.60
CA ALA A 14 9.17 7.66 -7.74
C ALA A 14 8.53 8.24 -6.47
N PHE A 15 7.58 7.52 -5.85
CA PHE A 15 7.00 7.94 -4.57
C PHE A 15 8.06 8.02 -3.46
N ARG A 16 8.91 7.00 -3.30
CA ARG A 16 9.96 6.97 -2.29
C ARG A 16 10.96 8.11 -2.44
N ALA A 17 11.25 8.54 -3.67
CA ALA A 17 12.12 9.69 -3.93
C ALA A 17 11.55 11.04 -3.43
N THR A 18 10.24 11.12 -3.15
CA THR A 18 9.60 12.33 -2.58
C THR A 18 9.61 12.36 -1.05
N LEU A 19 10.01 11.27 -0.39
CA LEU A 19 10.01 11.16 1.06
C LEU A 19 11.20 11.92 1.67
N SER A 20 11.02 12.36 2.92
CA SER A 20 12.13 12.87 3.72
C SER A 20 13.22 11.81 3.88
N GLU A 21 14.48 12.23 3.91
CA GLU A 21 15.63 11.35 4.18
C GLU A 21 15.51 10.61 5.54
N SER A 22 14.72 11.13 6.48
CA SER A 22 14.46 10.47 7.77
C SER A 22 13.27 9.50 7.74
N ALA A 23 12.65 9.26 6.58
CA ALA A 23 11.57 8.30 6.45
C ALA A 23 12.09 6.87 6.68
N LEU A 24 11.29 6.06 7.39
CA LEU A 24 11.64 4.68 7.72
C LEU A 24 10.76 3.71 6.95
N LEU A 25 11.37 2.65 6.43
CA LEU A 25 10.64 1.51 5.88
C LEU A 25 10.13 0.63 7.04
N VAL A 26 8.81 0.58 7.21
CA VAL A 26 8.17 -0.18 8.29
C VAL A 26 7.88 -1.63 7.89
N ALA A 27 7.43 -1.86 6.65
CA ALA A 27 7.06 -3.18 6.17
C ALA A 27 7.10 -3.26 4.63
N THR A 28 7.27 -4.47 4.12
CA THR A 28 7.02 -4.85 2.74
C THR A 28 6.10 -6.08 2.72
N PHE A 29 5.19 -6.14 1.76
CA PHE A 29 4.28 -7.27 1.60
C PHE A 29 3.79 -7.36 0.15
N GLU A 30 3.41 -8.56 -0.25
CA GLU A 30 2.71 -8.80 -1.52
C GLU A 30 1.20 -8.71 -1.32
N ALA A 31 0.48 -8.30 -2.37
CA ALA A 31 -0.97 -8.26 -2.41
C ALA A 31 -1.42 -8.40 -3.87
N ASN A 32 -2.53 -9.12 -4.08
CA ASN A 32 -3.05 -9.38 -5.42
C ASN A 32 -4.00 -8.28 -5.89
N SER A 33 -4.54 -7.46 -4.99
CA SER A 33 -5.47 -6.37 -5.30
C SER A 33 -5.32 -5.20 -4.33
N HIS A 34 -6.00 -4.08 -4.63
CA HIS A 34 -5.99 -2.89 -3.77
C HIS A 34 -6.61 -3.16 -2.40
N VAL A 35 -7.75 -3.84 -2.36
CA VAL A 35 -8.42 -4.20 -1.10
C VAL A 35 -7.53 -5.09 -0.22
N GLU A 36 -6.79 -6.05 -0.82
CA GLU A 36 -5.86 -6.89 -0.06
C GLU A 36 -4.69 -6.08 0.50
N ALA A 37 -4.13 -5.17 -0.32
CA ALA A 37 -3.03 -4.31 0.10
C ALA A 37 -3.43 -3.39 1.27
N MET A 38 -4.60 -2.77 1.17
CA MET A 38 -5.12 -1.86 2.19
C MET A 38 -5.53 -2.60 3.47
N THR A 39 -6.04 -3.82 3.36
CA THR A 39 -6.34 -4.67 4.53
C THR A 39 -5.07 -5.01 5.31
N LYS A 40 -3.99 -5.42 4.61
CA LYS A 40 -2.68 -5.67 5.23
C LYS A 40 -2.11 -4.40 5.85
N TYR A 41 -2.19 -3.27 5.15
CA TYR A 41 -1.78 -1.97 5.68
C TYR A 41 -2.55 -1.56 6.94
N TYR A 42 -3.86 -1.77 6.99
CA TYR A 42 -4.68 -1.48 8.18
C TYR A 42 -4.27 -2.35 9.38
N SER A 43 -4.02 -3.65 9.15
CA SER A 43 -3.57 -4.60 10.16
C SER A 43 -2.24 -4.18 10.81
N ILE A 44 -1.26 -3.73 10.01
CA ILE A 44 0.05 -3.26 10.50
C ILE A 44 -0.09 -2.13 11.54
N TYR A 45 -1.09 -1.26 11.38
CA TYR A 45 -1.33 -0.13 12.27
C TYR A 45 -2.48 -0.36 13.27
N GLY A 46 -2.96 -1.60 13.41
CA GLY A 46 -4.04 -1.94 14.34
C GLY A 46 -5.35 -1.23 14.05
N ARG A 47 -5.64 -0.93 12.78
CA ARG A 47 -6.90 -0.34 12.34
C ARG A 47 -7.97 -1.42 12.18
N GLY A 48 -9.22 -1.00 12.07
CA GLY A 48 -10.36 -1.89 11.82
C GLY A 48 -10.32 -2.52 10.42
N GLU A 49 -11.46 -3.02 9.97
CA GLU A 49 -11.61 -3.56 8.62
C GLU A 49 -11.48 -2.44 7.57
N TYR A 50 -10.76 -2.71 6.49
CA TYR A 50 -10.75 -1.84 5.33
C TYR A 50 -11.94 -2.18 4.44
N VAL A 51 -12.78 -1.19 4.16
CA VAL A 51 -13.94 -1.31 3.25
C VAL A 51 -13.81 -0.28 2.15
N THR A 52 -14.24 -0.64 0.94
CA THR A 52 -14.26 0.24 -0.23
C THR A 52 -15.59 0.12 -0.97
N ALA A 53 -16.02 1.22 -1.57
CA ALA A 53 -17.20 1.28 -2.44
C ALA A 53 -16.84 1.14 -3.93
N HIS A 54 -15.55 1.03 -4.26
CA HIS A 54 -15.05 0.96 -5.64
C HIS A 54 -14.84 -0.51 -6.05
N PRO A 55 -15.65 -1.06 -6.97
CA PRO A 55 -15.55 -2.48 -7.33
C PRO A 55 -14.17 -2.87 -7.88
N ILE A 56 -13.52 -1.97 -8.62
CA ILE A 56 -12.18 -2.20 -9.20
C ILE A 56 -11.09 -2.46 -8.16
N ASP A 57 -11.29 -2.04 -6.91
CA ASP A 57 -10.32 -2.31 -5.84
C ASP A 57 -10.22 -3.80 -5.48
N HIS A 58 -11.23 -4.58 -5.87
CA HIS A 58 -11.26 -6.02 -5.72
C HIS A 58 -10.63 -6.75 -6.90
N ASP A 59 -10.43 -6.07 -8.03
CA ASP A 59 -9.82 -6.69 -9.21
C ASP A 59 -8.34 -6.98 -8.95
N PRO A 60 -7.81 -8.09 -9.47
CA PRO A 60 -6.38 -8.36 -9.40
C PRO A 60 -5.57 -7.27 -10.09
N TYR A 61 -4.41 -6.94 -9.54
CA TYR A 61 -3.43 -6.11 -10.23
C TYR A 61 -3.05 -6.78 -11.56
N PRO A 62 -2.82 -5.98 -12.62
CA PRO A 62 -2.32 -6.51 -13.88
C PRO A 62 -1.02 -7.29 -13.65
N ASN A 63 -0.87 -8.44 -14.31
CA ASN A 63 0.41 -9.12 -14.37
C ASN A 63 1.42 -8.17 -15.04
N LYS A 64 2.47 -7.81 -14.31
CA LYS A 64 3.57 -6.97 -14.79
C LYS A 64 4.66 -7.81 -15.45
#